data_AF-A0A3D5JRH8-F1
#
_entry.id   AF-A0A3D5JRH8-F1
#
_cell.length_a   1.000
_cell.length_b   1.000
_cell.length_c   1.000
_cell.angle_alpha   90.00
_cell.angle_beta   90.00
_cell.angle_gamma   90.00
#
_symmetry.space_group_name_H-M   'P 1'
#
loop_
_entity.id
_entity.type
_entity.pdbx_description
1 polymer ?
#
loop_
_entity_poly.entity_id
_entity_poly.type
_entity_poly.pdbx_seq_one_letter_code
_entity_poly.pdbx_strand_id
1 'polypeptide(L)'
;MTSRVVRTLLLAALLPLAACARQPAQTPVELTQTNEQGCTRQRSVGPQDAYADPAPLKQACVGPYLLELPQNYFDNQIGTEHDGSFGLALEYPSLEAFKPGDRIGLSVDQSLRTIDIDFSYSDRFTPMQILERLSTPQEYDPESPTRSLGARIEGEPQYGLTPYYVDLVRVRAHYRAKGMGDDMRVMKAASNMDWFISTDPAGRIDRLISCTSREQTDPGYAWMNGIPTKTSTDGMARCEHRFVLPDHHIIVKLGYLRDLLPQWQQLESRASKLFFEHKVPKELEGHGKAGSADVERQRY
;
A
#
# COMPACT_ATOMS: atom_id res chain seq x y z
N MET A 1 -73.18 8.48 -46.67
CA MET A 1 -72.23 7.52 -47.28
C MET A 1 -71.83 8.06 -48.63
N THR A 2 -70.72 8.79 -48.68
CA THR A 2 -70.17 9.34 -49.92
C THR A 2 -68.65 9.49 -49.78
N SER A 3 -67.99 9.11 -50.86
CA SER A 3 -66.56 8.96 -51.06
C SER A 3 -65.94 10.26 -51.59
N ARG A 4 -64.64 10.52 -51.31
CA ARG A 4 -63.56 10.73 -52.30
C ARG A 4 -62.49 11.78 -51.90
N VAL A 5 -61.23 11.29 -51.98
CA VAL A 5 -60.05 11.88 -52.66
C VAL A 5 -59.18 12.90 -51.91
N VAL A 6 -58.01 12.38 -51.48
CA VAL A 6 -56.60 12.78 -51.71
C VAL A 6 -56.27 14.27 -51.92
N ARG A 7 -55.32 14.77 -51.11
CA ARG A 7 -54.26 15.69 -51.57
C ARG A 7 -52.97 15.53 -50.74
N THR A 8 -51.90 15.20 -51.45
CA THR A 8 -50.49 15.13 -51.04
C THR A 8 -49.92 16.54 -50.78
N LEU A 9 -49.03 16.71 -49.78
CA LEU A 9 -48.01 17.76 -49.76
C LEU A 9 -46.83 17.37 -48.85
N LEU A 10 -45.63 17.73 -49.31
CA LEU A 10 -44.29 17.26 -48.94
C LEU A 10 -43.69 17.87 -47.64
N LEU A 11 -42.73 17.08 -47.11
CA LEU A 11 -41.51 17.39 -46.33
C LEU A 11 -41.20 18.84 -45.90
N ALA A 12 -40.81 18.98 -44.63
CA ALA A 12 -39.56 19.65 -44.25
C ALA A 12 -39.04 19.09 -42.91
N ALA A 13 -37.94 18.35 -42.97
CA ALA A 13 -37.16 17.89 -41.83
C ALA A 13 -36.34 19.07 -41.26
N LEU A 14 -36.45 19.34 -39.97
CA LEU A 14 -35.53 20.21 -39.23
C LEU A 14 -34.60 19.32 -38.39
N LEU A 15 -33.43 19.07 -38.96
CA LEU A 15 -32.26 18.48 -38.29
C LEU A 15 -31.78 19.44 -37.19
N PRO A 16 -31.56 18.99 -35.93
CA PRO A 16 -30.73 19.75 -35.02
C PRO A 16 -29.29 19.69 -35.53
N LEU A 17 -28.75 20.88 -35.80
CA LEU A 17 -27.37 21.14 -36.20
C LEU A 17 -26.40 20.43 -35.25
N ALA A 18 -25.46 19.72 -35.87
CA ALA A 18 -24.29 19.15 -35.23
C ALA A 18 -23.49 20.22 -34.49
N ALA A 19 -23.68 20.31 -33.18
CA ALA A 19 -22.67 20.88 -32.29
C ALA A 19 -21.57 19.83 -32.10
N CYS A 20 -20.71 19.66 -33.11
CA CYS A 20 -19.38 19.10 -32.90
C CYS A 20 -18.60 20.11 -32.06
N ALA A 21 -18.85 20.12 -30.74
CA ALA A 21 -17.89 20.68 -29.82
C ALA A 21 -16.58 19.93 -30.07
N ARG A 22 -15.60 20.63 -30.65
CA ARG A 22 -14.21 20.16 -30.67
C ARG A 22 -13.90 19.76 -29.24
N GLN A 23 -13.64 18.48 -28.99
CA GLN A 23 -13.05 18.06 -27.73
C GLN A 23 -11.84 18.99 -27.50
N PRO A 24 -11.73 19.64 -26.33
CA PRO A 24 -10.54 20.39 -26.02
C PRO A 24 -9.35 19.46 -26.28
N ALA A 25 -8.36 19.97 -27.02
CA ALA A 25 -7.14 19.24 -27.27
C ALA A 25 -6.67 18.66 -25.94
N GLN A 26 -6.52 17.34 -25.88
CA GLN A 26 -6.09 16.67 -24.66
C GLN A 26 -4.83 17.37 -24.19
N THR A 27 -4.88 17.96 -22.99
CA THR A 27 -3.72 18.62 -22.40
C THR A 27 -2.57 17.61 -22.41
N PRO A 28 -1.39 17.95 -22.96
CA PRO A 28 -0.26 17.05 -22.98
C PRO A 28 0.00 16.53 -21.57
N VAL A 29 0.05 15.21 -21.41
CA VAL A 29 0.37 14.60 -20.13
C VAL A 29 1.79 15.01 -19.78
N GLU A 30 1.96 15.76 -18.68
CA GLU A 30 3.29 16.13 -18.21
C GLU A 30 4.12 14.86 -17.98
N LEU A 31 5.36 14.83 -18.49
CA LEU A 31 6.25 13.66 -18.40
C LEU A 31 6.88 13.49 -17.01
N THR A 32 6.83 14.55 -16.19
CA THR A 32 7.35 14.56 -14.84
C THR A 32 6.25 14.89 -13.85
N GLN A 33 6.38 14.40 -12.61
CA GLN A 33 5.53 14.81 -11.49
C GLN A 33 6.44 15.21 -10.33
N THR A 34 6.15 16.34 -9.71
CA THR A 34 6.84 16.79 -8.48
C THR A 34 5.87 16.74 -7.31
N ASN A 35 6.28 16.16 -6.18
CA ASN A 35 5.45 16.15 -4.97
C ASN A 35 5.67 17.42 -4.13
N GLU A 36 4.89 17.58 -3.05
CA GLU A 36 4.95 18.75 -2.16
C GLU A 36 6.31 18.92 -1.48
N GLN A 37 7.07 17.83 -1.33
CA GLN A 37 8.39 17.81 -0.71
C GLN A 37 9.54 18.05 -1.72
N GLY A 38 9.22 18.33 -2.98
CA GLY A 38 10.19 18.71 -4.01
C GLY A 38 10.87 17.54 -4.73
N CYS A 39 10.48 16.29 -4.48
CA CYS A 39 10.95 15.16 -5.26
C CYS A 39 10.28 15.15 -6.63
N THR A 40 11.08 15.10 -7.70
CA THR A 40 10.60 15.00 -9.09
C THR A 40 10.86 13.60 -9.63
N ARG A 41 9.81 12.95 -10.13
CA ARG A 41 9.90 11.64 -10.80
C ARG A 41 9.52 11.73 -12.27
N GLN A 42 10.10 10.87 -13.10
CA GLN A 42 9.60 10.59 -14.43
C GLN A 42 8.32 9.74 -14.34
N ARG A 43 7.28 10.14 -15.06
CA ARG A 43 6.04 9.38 -15.17
C ARG A 43 6.17 8.34 -16.26
N SER A 44 5.69 7.14 -15.98
CA SER A 44 5.45 6.13 -17.02
C SER A 44 4.28 6.60 -17.89
N VAL A 45 4.58 7.14 -19.08
CA VAL A 45 3.58 7.56 -20.07
C VAL A 45 3.54 6.55 -21.21
N GLY A 46 2.33 6.25 -21.70
CA GLY A 46 2.09 5.30 -22.79
C GLY A 46 1.87 3.86 -22.31
N PRO A 47 1.71 2.91 -23.25
CA PRO A 47 1.52 1.50 -22.93
C PRO A 47 2.66 0.97 -22.08
N GLN A 48 2.33 0.23 -21.02
CA GLN A 48 3.30 -0.39 -20.13
C GLN A 48 3.18 -1.90 -20.26
N ASP A 49 4.31 -2.59 -20.33
CA ASP A 49 4.37 -4.05 -20.41
C ASP A 49 4.84 -4.61 -19.08
N ALA A 50 3.96 -5.32 -18.36
CA ALA A 50 4.27 -5.98 -17.10
C ALA A 50 5.20 -7.19 -17.27
N TYR A 51 5.24 -7.78 -18.47
CA TYR A 51 6.01 -9.00 -18.77
C TYR A 51 7.42 -8.70 -19.29
N ALA A 52 7.82 -7.42 -19.35
CA ALA A 52 9.13 -7.02 -19.86
C ALA A 52 10.28 -7.65 -19.04
N ASP A 53 11.22 -8.30 -19.74
CA ASP A 53 12.42 -8.92 -19.18
C ASP A 53 13.65 -8.53 -20.03
N PRO A 54 14.62 -7.75 -19.49
CA PRO A 54 14.69 -7.27 -18.11
C PRO A 54 13.59 -6.24 -17.79
N ALA A 55 13.10 -6.28 -16.56
CA ALA A 55 12.13 -5.30 -16.07
C ALA A 55 12.73 -3.88 -16.10
N PRO A 56 12.08 -2.91 -16.76
CA PRO A 56 12.60 -1.56 -16.85
C PRO A 56 12.59 -0.87 -15.48
N LEU A 57 13.50 0.08 -15.27
CA LEU A 57 13.53 0.88 -14.05
C LEU A 57 12.38 1.89 -14.03
N LYS A 58 11.77 2.06 -12.86
CA LYS A 58 10.66 2.97 -12.59
C LYS A 58 11.00 3.85 -11.39
N GLN A 59 10.50 5.08 -11.44
CA GLN A 59 10.78 6.08 -10.42
C GLN A 59 9.58 6.33 -9.52
N ALA A 60 9.83 6.42 -8.22
CA ALA A 60 8.83 6.71 -7.21
C ALA A 60 9.39 7.71 -6.18
N CYS A 61 8.55 8.63 -5.71
CA CYS A 61 8.94 9.61 -4.70
C CYS A 61 8.41 9.18 -3.32
N VAL A 62 9.28 9.17 -2.31
CA VAL A 62 8.92 9.03 -0.90
C VAL A 62 9.32 10.30 -0.18
N GLY A 63 8.39 11.22 0.02
CA GLY A 63 8.73 12.57 0.50
C GLY A 63 9.79 13.22 -0.39
N PRO A 64 10.92 13.70 0.15
CA PRO A 64 11.97 14.34 -0.65
C PRO A 64 12.90 13.33 -1.36
N TYR A 65 12.67 12.02 -1.26
CA TYR A 65 13.58 10.99 -1.78
C TYR A 65 13.06 10.37 -3.06
N LEU A 66 13.91 10.32 -4.09
CA LEU A 66 13.65 9.57 -5.31
C LEU A 66 14.15 8.13 -5.16
N LEU A 67 13.28 7.17 -5.47
CA LEU A 67 13.62 5.76 -5.60
C LEU A 67 13.61 5.35 -7.06
N GLU A 68 14.55 4.50 -7.47
CA GLU A 68 14.61 3.88 -8.78
C GLU A 68 14.69 2.35 -8.66
N LEU A 69 13.59 1.68 -8.98
CA LEU A 69 13.38 0.25 -8.76
C LEU A 69 12.99 -0.45 -10.08
N PRO A 70 13.41 -1.70 -10.32
CA PRO A 70 12.84 -2.51 -11.39
C PRO A 70 11.31 -2.61 -11.26
N GLN A 71 10.63 -2.50 -12.40
CA GLN A 71 9.16 -2.47 -12.47
C GLN A 71 8.47 -3.62 -11.74
N ASN A 72 9.08 -4.81 -11.71
CA ASN A 72 8.50 -6.00 -11.07
C ASN A 72 8.52 -5.98 -9.53
N TYR A 73 9.15 -4.98 -8.89
CA TYR A 73 9.01 -4.72 -7.45
C TYR A 73 7.70 -4.04 -7.10
N PHE A 74 7.10 -3.29 -8.02
CA PHE A 74 5.83 -2.59 -7.78
C PHE A 74 4.70 -3.62 -7.68
N ASP A 75 3.75 -3.39 -6.78
CA ASP A 75 2.63 -4.28 -6.52
C ASP A 75 1.83 -4.61 -7.80
N ASN A 76 1.58 -3.58 -8.61
CA ASN A 76 0.91 -3.68 -9.90
C ASN A 76 1.83 -4.15 -11.05
N GLN A 77 3.14 -4.31 -10.80
CA GLN A 77 4.19 -4.60 -11.78
C GLN A 77 4.20 -3.65 -12.99
N ILE A 78 3.85 -2.38 -12.79
CA ILE A 78 3.85 -1.32 -13.82
C ILE A 78 4.63 -0.09 -13.33
N GLY A 79 4.48 0.28 -12.06
CA GLY A 79 5.10 1.47 -11.46
C GLY A 79 4.15 2.19 -10.51
N THR A 80 4.40 3.47 -10.29
CA THR A 80 3.50 4.33 -9.51
C THR A 80 2.13 4.52 -10.18
N GLU A 81 1.11 4.72 -9.38
CA GLU A 81 -0.21 5.17 -9.80
C GLU A 81 -0.19 6.62 -10.35
N HIS A 82 -1.33 7.06 -10.89
CA HIS A 82 -1.46 8.40 -11.49
C HIS A 82 -1.15 9.53 -10.52
N ASP A 83 -1.52 9.38 -9.25
CA ASP A 83 -1.27 10.33 -8.17
C ASP A 83 0.17 10.25 -7.62
N GLY A 84 0.95 9.26 -8.04
CA GLY A 84 2.31 9.01 -7.56
C GLY A 84 2.38 8.07 -6.36
N SER A 85 1.24 7.60 -5.84
CA SER A 85 1.23 6.53 -4.84
C SER A 85 1.75 5.22 -5.44
N PHE A 86 2.28 4.36 -4.59
CA PHE A 86 2.76 3.05 -4.98
C PHE A 86 2.85 2.15 -3.75
N GLY A 87 2.76 0.85 -3.99
CA GLY A 87 3.14 -0.21 -3.05
C GLY A 87 4.16 -1.12 -3.73
N LEU A 88 4.96 -1.81 -2.94
CA LEU A 88 5.88 -2.83 -3.40
C LEU A 88 5.45 -4.21 -2.91
N ALA A 89 5.81 -5.25 -3.65
CA ALA A 89 5.44 -6.63 -3.33
C ALA A 89 6.66 -7.55 -3.47
N LEU A 90 6.97 -8.28 -2.40
CA LEU A 90 7.99 -9.33 -2.39
C LEU A 90 7.34 -10.70 -2.25
N GLU A 91 7.97 -11.72 -2.82
CA GLU A 91 7.52 -13.11 -2.69
C GLU A 91 8.21 -13.79 -1.50
N TYR A 92 7.43 -14.35 -0.57
CA TYR A 92 7.92 -15.24 0.46
C TYR A 92 8.11 -16.66 -0.11
N PRO A 93 9.22 -17.38 0.21
CA PRO A 93 10.23 -17.07 1.23
C PRO A 93 11.49 -16.34 0.74
N SER A 94 11.65 -16.10 -0.56
CA SER A 94 12.87 -15.48 -1.10
C SER A 94 13.05 -14.04 -0.63
N LEU A 95 11.95 -13.33 -0.36
CA LEU A 95 11.90 -11.90 -0.11
C LEU A 95 12.50 -11.08 -1.26
N GLU A 96 12.33 -11.59 -2.48
CA GLU A 96 12.69 -10.92 -3.71
C GLU A 96 11.43 -10.53 -4.50
N ALA A 97 11.59 -9.67 -5.50
CA ALA A 97 10.49 -9.32 -6.38
C ALA A 97 9.92 -10.55 -7.10
N PHE A 98 8.61 -10.53 -7.35
CA PHE A 98 7.96 -11.48 -8.25
C PHE A 98 8.57 -11.38 -9.66
N LYS A 99 8.48 -12.43 -10.47
CA LYS A 99 8.94 -12.34 -11.86
C LYS A 99 8.04 -11.37 -12.64
N PRO A 100 8.56 -10.71 -13.69
CA PRO A 100 7.74 -9.86 -14.56
C PRO A 100 6.47 -10.59 -15.02
N GLY A 101 5.32 -9.97 -14.82
CA GLY A 101 4.02 -10.48 -15.24
C GLY A 101 3.34 -11.46 -14.29
N ASP A 102 4.06 -12.00 -13.29
CA ASP A 102 3.49 -13.00 -12.36
C ASP A 102 2.30 -12.44 -11.59
N ARG A 103 2.26 -11.14 -11.29
CA ARG A 103 1.17 -10.53 -10.51
C ARG A 103 -0.01 -10.05 -11.35
N ILE A 104 0.06 -10.19 -12.68
CA ILE A 104 -1.06 -9.83 -13.56
C ILE A 104 -2.17 -10.87 -13.39
N GLY A 105 -3.29 -10.42 -12.82
CA GLY A 105 -4.37 -11.33 -12.42
C GLY A 105 -4.07 -12.06 -11.12
N LEU A 106 -3.48 -11.35 -10.14
CA LEU A 106 -3.06 -11.84 -8.82
C LEU A 106 -3.97 -12.96 -8.28
N SER A 107 -3.41 -14.16 -8.19
CA SER A 107 -4.11 -15.32 -7.64
C SER A 107 -4.13 -15.28 -6.11
N VAL A 108 -5.04 -16.07 -5.53
CA VAL A 108 -5.10 -16.26 -4.07
C VAL A 108 -3.77 -16.78 -3.51
N ASP A 109 -3.16 -17.75 -4.18
CA ASP A 109 -1.89 -18.36 -3.72
C ASP A 109 -0.72 -17.38 -3.82
N GLN A 110 -0.75 -16.46 -4.79
CA GLN A 110 0.21 -15.37 -4.88
C GLN A 110 -0.02 -14.36 -3.76
N SER A 111 -1.28 -14.01 -3.46
CA SER A 111 -1.60 -13.11 -2.34
C SER A 111 -1.12 -13.67 -1.00
N LEU A 112 -1.19 -14.99 -0.79
CA LEU A 112 -0.70 -15.62 0.45
C LEU A 112 0.81 -15.56 0.60
N ARG A 113 1.56 -15.52 -0.51
CA ARG A 113 3.01 -15.40 -0.52
C ARG A 113 3.51 -13.96 -0.60
N THR A 114 2.60 -12.99 -0.68
CA THR A 114 2.98 -11.59 -0.83
C THR A 114 3.34 -10.97 0.52
N ILE A 115 4.52 -10.34 0.57
CA ILE A 115 4.88 -9.36 1.58
C ILE A 115 4.67 -7.97 0.95
N ASP A 116 3.62 -7.29 1.39
CA ASP A 116 3.28 -5.94 0.94
C ASP A 116 4.17 -4.93 1.66
N ILE A 117 4.71 -3.93 0.96
CA ILE A 117 5.57 -2.88 1.53
C ILE A 117 5.11 -1.51 1.03
N ASP A 118 4.79 -0.62 1.97
CA ASP A 118 4.50 0.79 1.69
C ASP A 118 5.50 1.69 2.42
N PHE A 119 5.96 2.73 1.73
CA PHE A 119 6.75 3.80 2.31
C PHE A 119 5.93 5.09 2.37
N SER A 120 5.85 5.70 3.54
CA SER A 120 5.18 6.98 3.72
C SER A 120 6.10 7.96 4.43
N TYR A 121 6.14 9.19 3.95
CA TYR A 121 6.92 10.28 4.55
C TYR A 121 6.01 11.15 5.43
N SER A 122 6.52 11.64 6.56
CA SER A 122 5.81 12.60 7.40
C SER A 122 6.63 13.87 7.64
N ASP A 123 6.06 15.01 7.22
CA ASP A 123 6.50 16.36 7.55
C ASP A 123 5.82 16.92 8.81
N ARG A 124 4.58 16.51 9.08
CA ARG A 124 3.72 17.07 10.14
C ARG A 124 3.96 16.49 11.51
N PHE A 125 4.27 15.20 11.59
CA PHE A 125 4.42 14.48 12.86
C PHE A 125 5.70 13.70 12.84
N THR A 126 6.32 13.54 14.01
CA THR A 126 7.44 12.61 14.10
C THR A 126 6.90 11.19 13.81
N PRO A 127 7.70 10.33 13.18
CA PRO A 127 7.28 8.94 12.94
C PRO A 127 6.78 8.23 14.20
N MET A 128 7.39 8.54 15.35
CA MET A 128 7.01 8.05 16.67
C MET A 128 5.59 8.51 17.10
N GLN A 129 5.26 9.80 16.90
CA GLN A 129 3.91 10.31 17.19
C GLN A 129 2.83 9.62 16.35
N ILE A 130 3.18 9.18 15.13
CA ILE A 130 2.24 8.44 14.29
C ILE A 130 1.98 7.04 14.87
N LEU A 131 3.02 6.33 15.33
CA LEU A 131 2.85 5.03 15.99
C LEU A 131 2.04 5.14 17.28
N GLU A 132 2.28 6.17 18.10
CA GLU A 132 1.49 6.45 19.30
C GLU A 132 0.00 6.66 18.96
N ARG A 133 -0.31 7.42 17.91
CA ARG A 133 -1.69 7.65 17.47
C ARG A 133 -2.39 6.41 16.97
N LEU A 134 -1.67 5.43 16.42
CA LEU A 134 -2.26 4.16 16.02
C LEU A 134 -2.74 3.35 17.22
N SER A 135 -2.15 3.58 18.39
CA SER A 135 -2.53 2.97 19.66
C SER A 135 -3.39 3.85 20.57
N THR A 136 -3.88 4.97 20.03
CA THR A 136 -4.75 5.92 20.73
C THR A 136 -6.21 5.81 20.22
N PRO A 137 -7.21 5.82 21.12
CA PRO A 137 -8.62 5.91 20.76
C PRO A 137 -8.96 7.16 19.94
N GLN A 138 -10.02 7.08 19.13
CA GLN A 138 -10.49 8.20 18.33
C GLN A 138 -11.44 9.07 19.14
N GLU A 139 -11.52 10.37 18.84
CA GLU A 139 -12.31 11.34 19.62
C GLU A 139 -13.80 10.97 19.73
N TYR A 140 -14.37 10.34 18.70
CA TYR A 140 -15.78 9.92 18.71
C TYR A 140 -16.01 8.60 19.48
N ASP A 141 -14.95 7.87 19.82
CA ASP A 141 -15.01 6.65 20.63
C ASP A 141 -13.79 6.56 21.58
N PRO A 142 -13.71 7.46 22.57
CA PRO A 142 -12.54 7.58 23.44
C PRO A 142 -12.34 6.34 24.33
N GLU A 143 -13.43 5.62 24.61
CA GLU A 143 -13.43 4.41 25.45
C GLU A 143 -13.23 3.11 24.63
N SER A 144 -12.91 3.22 23.33
CA SER A 144 -12.83 2.06 22.45
C SER A 144 -11.76 1.05 22.91
N PRO A 145 -12.15 -0.17 23.33
CA PRO A 145 -11.18 -1.18 23.78
C PRO A 145 -10.33 -1.74 22.64
N THR A 146 -10.74 -1.56 21.37
CA THR A 146 -9.97 -2.01 20.20
C THR A 146 -8.78 -1.11 19.88
N ARG A 147 -8.80 0.14 20.39
CA ARG A 147 -7.85 1.21 20.09
C ARG A 147 -7.12 1.73 21.32
N SER A 148 -7.25 1.07 22.47
CA SER A 148 -6.62 1.49 23.72
C SER A 148 -5.62 0.41 24.20
N LEU A 149 -4.36 0.79 24.40
CA LEU A 149 -3.33 -0.12 24.93
C LEU A 149 -3.69 -0.62 26.33
N GLY A 150 -4.14 0.27 27.22
CA GLY A 150 -4.54 -0.07 28.59
C GLY A 150 -5.85 -0.87 28.70
N ALA A 151 -6.59 -1.04 27.60
CA ALA A 151 -7.77 -1.90 27.56
C ALA A 151 -7.48 -3.34 27.11
N ARG A 152 -6.23 -3.63 26.76
CA ARG A 152 -5.75 -4.92 26.26
C ARG A 152 -5.12 -5.75 27.38
N ILE A 153 -4.96 -7.04 27.10
CA ILE A 153 -4.32 -7.99 28.01
C ILE A 153 -2.84 -8.07 27.62
N GLU A 154 -1.97 -7.51 28.45
CA GLU A 154 -0.53 -7.69 28.31
C GLU A 154 -0.17 -9.17 28.48
N GLY A 155 0.70 -9.67 27.61
CA GLY A 155 1.20 -11.04 27.65
C GLY A 155 2.71 -11.13 27.82
N GLU A 156 3.20 -12.36 27.96
CA GLU A 156 4.64 -12.61 28.09
C GLU A 156 5.40 -12.20 26.81
N PRO A 157 6.59 -11.57 26.95
CA PRO A 157 7.41 -11.18 25.82
C PRO A 157 7.68 -12.32 24.82
N GLN A 158 7.52 -12.04 23.53
CA GLN A 158 7.69 -12.99 22.43
C GLN A 158 8.45 -12.34 21.27
N TYR A 159 9.43 -13.04 20.72
CA TYR A 159 10.23 -12.56 19.57
C TYR A 159 10.91 -11.20 19.79
N GLY A 160 11.16 -10.82 21.04
CA GLY A 160 11.69 -9.51 21.41
C GLY A 160 10.64 -8.38 21.42
N LEU A 161 9.35 -8.72 21.43
CA LEU A 161 8.22 -7.79 21.47
C LEU A 161 7.35 -8.06 22.70
N THR A 162 6.69 -7.02 23.21
CA THR A 162 5.65 -7.17 24.24
C THR A 162 4.28 -7.29 23.58
N PRO A 163 3.58 -8.42 23.73
CA PRO A 163 2.24 -8.59 23.18
C PRO A 163 1.17 -7.95 24.06
N TYR A 164 0.16 -7.38 23.39
CA TYR A 164 -1.07 -6.82 23.96
C TYR A 164 -2.27 -7.39 23.21
N TYR A 165 -2.81 -8.47 23.76
CA TYR A 165 -3.92 -9.21 23.18
C TYR A 165 -5.23 -8.43 23.34
N VAL A 166 -6.05 -8.42 22.30
CA VAL A 166 -7.37 -7.80 22.37
C VAL A 166 -8.28 -8.57 23.32
N ASP A 167 -8.92 -7.88 24.27
CA ASP A 167 -9.95 -8.47 25.12
C ASP A 167 -11.29 -8.47 24.37
N LEU A 168 -11.59 -9.57 23.68
CA LEU A 168 -12.84 -9.70 22.92
C LEU A 168 -14.10 -9.65 23.80
N VAL A 169 -14.01 -10.02 25.08
CA VAL A 169 -15.15 -9.91 25.99
C VAL A 169 -15.46 -8.43 26.23
N ARG A 170 -14.43 -7.63 26.50
CA ARG A 170 -14.55 -6.18 26.65
C ARG A 170 -14.99 -5.48 25.37
N VAL A 171 -14.45 -5.87 24.21
CA VAL A 171 -14.87 -5.36 22.89
C VAL A 171 -16.35 -5.61 22.65
N ARG A 172 -16.81 -6.85 22.83
CA ARG A 172 -18.22 -7.20 22.61
C ARG A 172 -19.14 -6.45 23.58
N ALA A 173 -18.76 -6.35 24.85
CA ALA A 173 -19.52 -5.59 25.84
C ALA A 173 -19.66 -4.12 25.45
N HIS A 174 -18.57 -3.48 25.01
CA HIS A 174 -18.55 -2.08 24.55
C HIS A 174 -19.51 -1.84 23.38
N TYR A 175 -19.42 -2.64 22.32
CA TYR A 175 -20.25 -2.42 21.13
C TYR A 175 -21.71 -2.85 21.33
N ARG A 176 -21.99 -3.85 22.19
CA ARG A 176 -23.36 -4.19 22.59
C ARG A 176 -24.02 -3.05 23.35
N ALA A 177 -23.28 -2.37 24.24
CA ALA A 177 -23.79 -1.19 24.94
C ALA A 177 -24.14 -0.03 23.99
N LYS A 178 -23.55 -0.02 22.79
CA LYS A 178 -23.87 0.90 21.70
C LYS A 178 -24.95 0.39 20.73
N GLY A 179 -25.63 -0.71 21.07
CA GLY A 179 -26.72 -1.28 20.28
C GLY A 179 -26.31 -2.10 19.07
N MET A 180 -25.04 -2.52 18.97
CA MET A 180 -24.58 -3.38 17.87
C MET A 180 -24.88 -4.87 18.13
N GLY A 181 -25.34 -5.58 17.11
CA GLY A 181 -25.60 -7.02 17.14
C GLY A 181 -24.33 -7.89 17.09
N ASP A 182 -24.45 -9.14 17.54
CA ASP A 182 -23.34 -10.11 17.65
C ASP A 182 -22.82 -10.65 16.30
N ASP A 183 -23.61 -10.48 15.24
CA ASP A 183 -23.27 -10.82 13.86
C ASP A 183 -22.37 -9.77 13.21
N MET A 184 -22.34 -8.55 13.75
CA MET A 184 -21.54 -7.46 13.23
C MET A 184 -20.05 -7.79 13.20
N ARG A 185 -19.37 -7.35 12.14
CA ARG A 185 -17.94 -7.61 11.89
C ARG A 185 -17.05 -7.28 13.10
N VAL A 186 -17.30 -6.16 13.77
CA VAL A 186 -16.54 -5.70 14.95
C VAL A 186 -16.58 -6.68 16.13
N MET A 187 -17.61 -7.55 16.21
CA MET A 187 -17.75 -8.56 17.26
C MET A 187 -16.91 -9.82 17.00
N LYS A 188 -16.42 -9.99 15.75
CA LYS A 188 -15.69 -11.18 15.30
C LYS A 188 -14.20 -11.05 15.60
N ALA A 189 -13.56 -12.15 15.97
CA ALA A 189 -12.13 -12.20 16.26
C ALA A 189 -11.30 -11.73 15.04
N ALA A 190 -11.71 -12.12 13.83
CA ALA A 190 -11.04 -11.76 12.58
C ALA A 190 -10.96 -10.25 12.27
N SER A 191 -11.77 -9.44 12.94
CA SER A 191 -11.79 -7.98 12.77
C SER A 191 -11.11 -7.22 13.89
N ASN A 192 -10.55 -7.95 14.84
CA ASN A 192 -9.81 -7.40 15.96
C ASN A 192 -8.36 -7.83 15.87
N MET A 193 -7.47 -6.96 16.32
CA MET A 193 -6.03 -7.14 16.18
C MET A 193 -5.39 -7.27 17.55
N ASP A 194 -4.52 -8.24 17.73
CA ASP A 194 -3.52 -8.27 18.79
C ASP A 194 -2.36 -7.37 18.38
N TRP A 195 -1.74 -6.71 19.36
CA TRP A 195 -0.60 -5.83 19.12
C TRP A 195 0.67 -6.45 19.67
N PHE A 196 1.78 -6.28 18.97
CA PHE A 196 3.11 -6.61 19.43
C PHE A 196 3.95 -5.35 19.27
N ILE A 197 4.49 -4.84 20.37
CA ILE A 197 5.18 -3.56 20.39
C ILE A 197 6.62 -3.73 20.87
N SER A 198 7.48 -2.82 20.41
CA SER A 198 8.70 -2.47 21.11
C SER A 198 8.69 -0.98 21.42
N THR A 199 9.56 -0.59 22.35
CA THR A 199 9.73 0.78 22.78
C THR A 199 11.19 1.17 22.74
N ASP A 200 11.46 2.43 22.42
CA ASP A 200 12.78 3.03 22.50
C ASP A 200 13.24 3.21 23.98
N PRO A 201 14.50 3.60 24.23
CA PRO A 201 14.98 3.85 25.59
C PRO A 201 14.24 4.96 26.36
N ALA A 202 13.48 5.80 25.67
CA ALA A 202 12.62 6.83 26.28
C ALA A 202 11.20 6.32 26.57
N GLY A 203 10.92 5.04 26.31
CA GLY A 203 9.62 4.40 26.54
C GLY A 203 8.58 4.66 25.45
N ARG A 204 8.97 5.22 24.30
CA ARG A 204 8.05 5.52 23.19
C ARG A 204 7.97 4.34 22.23
N ILE A 205 6.77 4.07 21.69
CA ILE A 205 6.57 2.97 20.74
C ILE A 205 7.34 3.26 19.44
N ASP A 206 8.37 2.47 19.15
CA ASP A 206 9.17 2.55 17.92
C ASP A 206 8.76 1.52 16.86
N ARG A 207 7.96 0.53 17.27
CA ARG A 207 7.41 -0.52 16.42
C ARG A 207 6.03 -0.94 16.90
N LEU A 208 5.11 -1.09 15.95
CA LEU A 208 3.78 -1.62 16.21
C LEU A 208 3.43 -2.66 15.14
N ILE A 209 3.29 -3.91 15.57
CA ILE A 209 2.79 -5.00 14.73
C ILE A 209 1.38 -5.35 15.18
N SER A 210 0.39 -5.10 14.32
CA SER A 210 -1.01 -5.44 14.56
C SER A 210 -1.36 -6.70 13.78
N CYS A 211 -1.58 -7.82 14.46
CA CYS A 211 -1.94 -9.09 13.83
C CYS A 211 -3.37 -9.47 14.14
N THR A 212 -4.04 -10.15 13.22
CA THR A 212 -5.37 -10.74 13.46
C THR A 212 -5.38 -11.53 14.76
N SER A 213 -6.39 -11.29 15.61
CA SER A 213 -6.46 -11.81 16.97
C SER A 213 -6.20 -13.32 17.04
N ARG A 214 -5.43 -13.77 18.02
CA ARG A 214 -5.17 -15.17 18.32
C ARG A 214 -6.44 -15.99 18.54
N GLU A 215 -7.53 -15.33 18.95
CA GLU A 215 -8.84 -15.94 19.13
C GLU A 215 -9.48 -16.35 17.80
N GLN A 216 -8.97 -15.85 16.66
CA GLN A 216 -9.19 -16.48 15.36
C GLN A 216 -8.23 -17.68 15.23
N THR A 217 -8.76 -18.86 15.54
CA THR A 217 -8.02 -20.13 15.52
C THR A 217 -7.83 -20.69 14.12
N ASP A 218 -8.78 -20.51 13.20
CA ASP A 218 -8.61 -20.81 11.78
C ASP A 218 -7.96 -19.61 11.07
N PRO A 219 -6.68 -19.70 10.67
CA PRO A 219 -5.99 -18.61 10.00
C PRO A 219 -6.43 -18.43 8.54
N GLY A 220 -7.24 -19.34 7.99
CA GLY A 220 -7.72 -19.31 6.61
C GLY A 220 -6.72 -19.82 5.57
N TYR A 221 -5.57 -20.33 6.02
CA TYR A 221 -4.55 -20.97 5.21
C TYR A 221 -3.87 -22.12 5.96
N ALA A 222 -3.19 -23.00 5.23
CA ALA A 222 -2.32 -24.03 5.79
C ALA A 222 -0.99 -24.03 5.03
N TRP A 223 0.07 -24.50 5.71
CA TRP A 223 1.38 -24.67 5.09
C TRP A 223 1.51 -26.08 4.52
N MET A 224 1.69 -26.16 3.21
CA MET A 224 1.98 -27.40 2.50
C MET A 224 3.36 -27.29 1.86
N ASN A 225 4.31 -28.11 2.31
CA ASN A 225 5.70 -28.10 1.81
C ASN A 225 6.35 -26.70 1.86
N GLY A 226 6.08 -25.91 2.91
CA GLY A 226 6.63 -24.56 3.07
C GLY A 226 5.94 -23.48 2.24
N ILE A 227 4.86 -23.81 1.53
CA ILE A 227 4.05 -22.89 0.74
C ILE A 227 2.69 -22.69 1.44
N PRO A 228 2.25 -21.45 1.68
CA PRO A 228 0.93 -21.19 2.22
C PRO A 228 -0.14 -21.41 1.14
N THR A 229 -1.20 -22.12 1.48
CA THR A 229 -2.33 -22.39 0.59
C THR A 229 -3.64 -22.10 1.30
N LYS A 230 -4.60 -21.50 0.60
CA LYS A 230 -5.88 -21.11 1.19
C LYS A 230 -6.69 -22.34 1.57
N THR A 231 -7.26 -22.33 2.76
CA THR A 231 -8.09 -23.43 3.29
C THR A 231 -9.52 -23.01 3.61
N SER A 232 -9.78 -21.71 3.78
CA SER A 232 -11.08 -21.20 4.18
C SER A 232 -11.51 -20.02 3.33
N THR A 233 -12.82 -19.77 3.25
CA THR A 233 -13.38 -18.53 2.69
C THR A 233 -13.34 -17.38 3.69
N ASP A 234 -13.22 -17.68 4.98
CA ASP A 234 -13.40 -16.72 6.08
C ASP A 234 -12.09 -15.99 6.41
N GLY A 235 -11.70 -15.08 5.51
CA GLY A 235 -10.56 -14.20 5.70
C GLY A 235 -9.21 -14.92 5.78
N MET A 236 -8.15 -14.15 6.07
CA MET A 236 -6.80 -14.66 6.26
C MET A 236 -6.19 -13.94 7.46
N ALA A 237 -5.61 -14.69 8.40
CA ALA A 237 -4.91 -14.11 9.54
C ALA A 237 -3.63 -13.42 9.07
N ARG A 238 -3.56 -12.10 9.24
CA ARG A 238 -2.46 -11.27 8.73
C ARG A 238 -1.94 -10.33 9.80
N CYS A 239 -0.74 -9.84 9.59
CA CYS A 239 -0.14 -8.76 10.35
C CYS A 239 0.00 -7.53 9.46
N GLU A 240 -0.27 -6.38 10.06
CA GLU A 240 0.12 -5.06 9.59
C GLU A 240 1.21 -4.54 10.53
N HIS A 241 2.41 -4.39 10.01
CA HIS A 241 3.61 -4.05 10.76
C HIS A 241 4.05 -2.65 10.39
N ARG A 242 4.20 -1.75 11.37
CA ARG A 242 4.82 -0.45 11.16
C ARG A 242 6.05 -0.23 12.02
N PHE A 243 7.07 0.33 11.38
CA PHE A 243 8.31 0.79 11.98
C PHE A 243 8.82 2.02 11.25
N VAL A 244 9.90 2.62 11.76
CA VAL A 244 10.38 3.93 11.31
C VAL A 244 11.81 3.85 10.77
N LEU A 245 12.09 4.62 9.72
CA LEU A 245 13.45 4.98 9.30
C LEU A 245 13.71 6.40 9.81
N PRO A 246 14.25 6.57 11.03
CA PRO A 246 14.20 7.83 11.75
C PRO A 246 14.92 8.97 11.00
N ASP A 247 16.12 8.70 10.47
CA ASP A 247 16.93 9.70 9.75
C ASP A 247 16.29 10.18 8.44
N HIS A 248 15.23 9.51 7.98
CA HIS A 248 14.53 9.82 6.74
C HIS A 248 13.09 10.26 6.97
N HIS A 249 12.61 10.28 8.22
CA HIS A 249 11.21 10.61 8.54
C HIS A 249 10.21 9.73 7.77
N ILE A 250 10.59 8.47 7.52
CA ILE A 250 9.77 7.50 6.81
C ILE A 250 9.15 6.53 7.79
N ILE A 251 7.87 6.24 7.58
CA ILE A 251 7.17 5.11 8.17
C ILE A 251 7.05 4.05 7.10
N VAL A 252 7.57 2.87 7.44
CA VAL A 252 7.44 1.68 6.63
C VAL A 252 6.25 0.89 7.16
N LYS A 253 5.35 0.49 6.26
CA LYS A 253 4.28 -0.45 6.57
C LYS A 253 4.54 -1.75 5.82
N LEU A 254 4.45 -2.88 6.51
CA LEU A 254 4.49 -4.21 5.91
C LEU A 254 3.15 -4.94 6.12
N GLY A 255 2.73 -5.72 5.14
CA GLY A 255 1.61 -6.65 5.22
C GLY A 255 2.08 -8.09 4.98
N TYR A 256 1.77 -9.01 5.87
CA TYR A 256 2.19 -10.42 5.75
C TYR A 256 1.28 -11.38 6.54
N LEU A 257 1.41 -12.70 6.34
CA LEU A 257 0.64 -13.69 7.09
C LEU A 257 1.06 -13.73 8.56
N ARG A 258 0.10 -13.97 9.48
CA ARG A 258 0.36 -13.95 10.92
C ARG A 258 1.48 -14.91 11.35
N ASP A 259 1.61 -16.04 10.66
CA ASP A 259 2.62 -17.06 10.94
C ASP A 259 4.06 -16.59 10.66
N LEU A 260 4.23 -15.49 9.92
CA LEU A 260 5.53 -14.88 9.64
C LEU A 260 5.96 -13.88 10.73
N LEU A 261 5.13 -13.65 11.76
CA LEU A 261 5.49 -12.80 12.90
C LEU A 261 6.85 -13.16 13.53
N PRO A 262 7.24 -14.43 13.75
CA PRO A 262 8.56 -14.75 14.32
C PRO A 262 9.75 -14.27 13.48
N GLN A 263 9.54 -13.97 12.19
CA GLN A 263 10.56 -13.51 11.25
C GLN A 263 10.53 -11.99 11.05
N TRP A 264 9.82 -11.25 11.91
CA TRP A 264 9.58 -9.82 11.70
C TRP A 264 10.86 -9.00 11.51
N GLN A 265 11.96 -9.31 12.23
CA GLN A 265 13.25 -8.62 12.06
C GLN A 265 13.80 -8.77 10.64
N GLN A 266 13.67 -9.97 10.05
CA GLN A 266 14.15 -10.23 8.70
C GLN A 266 13.34 -9.44 7.67
N LEU A 267 12.01 -9.35 7.86
CA LEU A 267 11.12 -8.59 6.99
C LEU A 267 11.44 -7.08 7.06
N GLU A 268 11.64 -6.53 8.26
CA GLU A 268 12.08 -5.13 8.43
C GLU A 268 13.43 -4.87 7.77
N SER A 269 14.39 -5.77 7.99
CA SER A 269 15.73 -5.63 7.44
C SER A 269 15.68 -5.60 5.91
N ARG A 270 14.87 -6.47 5.28
CA ARG A 270 14.73 -6.48 3.82
C ARG A 270 14.05 -5.20 3.32
N ALA A 271 12.95 -4.77 3.95
CA ALA A 271 12.25 -3.56 3.54
C ALA A 271 13.11 -2.30 3.67
N SER A 272 13.87 -2.18 4.77
CA SER A 272 14.82 -1.09 4.99
C SER A 272 15.91 -1.10 3.91
N LYS A 273 16.49 -2.28 3.66
CA LYS A 273 17.51 -2.48 2.64
C LYS A 273 17.00 -2.08 1.25
N LEU A 274 15.77 -2.48 0.89
CA LEU A 274 15.14 -2.11 -0.37
C LEU A 274 15.03 -0.59 -0.56
N PHE A 275 14.66 0.14 0.49
CA PHE A 275 14.65 1.60 0.45
C PHE A 275 16.05 2.18 0.16
N PHE A 276 17.06 1.73 0.90
CA PHE A 276 18.42 2.30 0.79
C PHE A 276 19.16 1.90 -0.48
N GLU A 277 18.97 0.68 -0.99
CA GLU A 277 19.59 0.20 -2.23
C GLU A 277 19.09 0.95 -3.46
N HIS A 278 17.83 1.37 -3.43
CA HIS A 278 17.18 1.99 -4.59
C HIS A 278 16.99 3.50 -4.47
N LYS A 279 17.39 4.09 -3.35
CA LYS A 279 17.39 5.54 -3.17
C LYS A 279 18.45 6.17 -4.07
N VAL A 280 18.03 7.08 -4.94
CA VAL A 280 18.92 7.85 -5.80
C VAL A 280 19.68 8.87 -4.93
N PRO A 281 21.02 8.95 -5.03
CA PRO A 281 21.80 9.99 -4.36
C PRO A 281 21.43 11.39 -4.88
N LYS A 282 21.32 12.37 -3.98
CA LYS A 282 21.00 13.77 -4.32
C LYS A 282 21.90 14.38 -5.39
N GLU A 283 23.14 13.94 -5.49
CA GLU A 283 24.12 14.39 -6.48
C GLU A 283 23.74 14.00 -7.92
N LEU A 284 22.95 12.93 -8.08
CA LEU A 284 22.52 12.40 -9.38
C LEU A 284 21.11 12.88 -9.78
N GLU A 285 20.35 13.48 -8.85
CA GLU A 285 19.00 14.00 -9.11
C GLU A 285 18.98 15.19 -10.10
N GLY A 286 20.15 15.80 -10.39
CA GLY A 286 20.29 16.99 -11.25
C GLY A 286 20.83 16.76 -12.68
N HIS A 287 21.28 15.57 -13.06
CA HIS A 287 22.02 15.38 -14.33
C HIS A 287 21.17 15.05 -15.57
N GLY A 288 19.84 15.13 -15.48
CA GLY A 288 18.94 14.98 -16.64
C GLY A 288 18.88 16.19 -17.61
N LYS A 289 19.66 17.26 -17.38
CA LYS A 289 19.70 18.46 -18.24
C LYS A 289 21.12 18.99 -18.43
N ALA A 290 22.01 18.26 -19.10
CA ALA A 290 23.13 18.84 -19.85
C ALA A 290 23.81 17.77 -20.71
N GLY A 291 23.68 17.86 -22.03
CA GLY A 291 24.36 16.94 -22.94
C GLY A 291 24.02 17.12 -24.41
N SER A 292 23.74 18.34 -24.85
CA SER A 292 23.75 18.71 -26.26
C SER A 292 24.47 20.04 -26.39
N ALA A 293 25.78 19.98 -26.61
CA ALA A 293 26.60 20.91 -27.38
C ALA A 293 28.09 20.60 -27.16
N ASP A 294 28.80 20.50 -28.28
CA ASP A 294 30.24 20.77 -28.45
C ASP A 294 31.27 19.92 -27.70
N VAL A 295 31.73 18.85 -28.38
CA VAL A 295 33.18 18.57 -28.49
C VAL A 295 33.50 18.19 -29.94
N GLU A 296 33.53 19.20 -30.82
CA GLU A 296 34.29 19.13 -32.07
C GLU A 296 35.25 20.32 -32.13
N ARG A 297 36.44 20.14 -31.55
CA ARG A 297 37.71 20.77 -31.97
C ARG A 297 38.83 20.42 -30.99
N GLN A 298 39.70 19.52 -31.40
CA GLN A 298 41.17 19.67 -31.34
C GLN A 298 41.84 18.33 -31.69
N ARG A 299 42.20 18.18 -32.96
CA ARG A 299 43.34 17.38 -33.40
C ARG A 299 44.08 18.18 -34.47
N TYR A 300 45.07 18.93 -34.00
CA TYR A 300 46.33 19.25 -34.68
C TYR A 300 47.39 19.30 -33.59
#